data_AF-A0AAD7JC64-F1
#
_entry.id   AF-A0AAD7JC64-F1
#
_cell.length_a   1.000
_cell.length_b   1.000
_cell.length_c   1.000
_cell.angle_alpha   90.00
_cell.angle_beta   90.00
_cell.angle_gamma   90.00
#
_symmetry.space_group_name_H-M   'P 1'
#
loop_
_entity.id
_entity.type
_entity.pdbx_description
1 polymer ?
#
loop_
_entity_poly.entity_id
_entity_poly.type
_entity_poly.pdbx_seq_one_letter_code
_entity_poly.pdbx_strand_id
1 'polypeptide(L)'
;MTSCSGWVVRTSQPPDVLADLQQRMFQLRLIRWLRGVGYPASLRGTFISEEEFVAQKNNPLIRAERFLYTLTEMLVLPLDASFNFTVFLYQDTSQEAGAQSRPPKLNFHDCVTVVDVPLNEWMDNVLLQPADFDDGAETEFDAWMSSEFSLQGGDYNSR
;
A
#
# COMPACT_ATOMS: atom_id res chain seq x y z
N MET A 1 24.65 5.32 21.98
CA MET A 1 24.69 4.35 20.87
C MET A 1 23.80 3.19 21.27
N THR A 2 22.50 3.29 20.99
CA THR A 2 21.48 2.36 21.47
C THR A 2 20.95 1.54 20.30
N SER A 3 21.33 0.25 20.33
CA SER A 3 20.64 -0.94 19.83
C SER A 3 19.58 -0.72 18.74
N CYS A 4 19.90 -1.14 17.52
CA CYS A 4 18.91 -1.40 16.47
C CYS A 4 17.98 -2.54 16.94
N SER A 5 16.70 -2.24 17.09
CA SER A 5 15.63 -3.22 17.30
C SER A 5 15.48 -4.09 16.06
N GLY A 6 16.17 -5.24 16.03
CA GLY A 6 15.96 -6.25 15.01
C GLY A 6 14.64 -6.98 15.24
N TRP A 7 13.82 -7.08 14.19
CA TRP A 7 12.62 -7.90 14.18
C TRP A 7 13.01 -9.39 14.29
N VAL A 8 12.44 -10.11 15.25
CA VAL A 8 12.65 -11.55 15.40
C VAL A 8 11.46 -12.28 14.78
N VAL A 9 11.67 -12.83 13.58
CA VAL A 9 10.74 -13.78 12.96
C VAL A 9 11.14 -15.18 13.41
N ARG A 10 10.31 -15.83 14.22
CA ARG A 10 10.50 -17.26 14.58
C ARG A 10 9.61 -18.10 13.67
N THR A 11 10.21 -18.89 12.78
CA THR A 11 9.52 -19.92 12.01
C THR A 11 10.17 -21.28 12.26
N SER A 12 9.35 -22.30 12.49
CA SER A 12 9.77 -23.70 12.73
C SER A 12 9.91 -24.51 11.44
N GLN A 13 9.92 -23.84 10.29
CA GLN A 13 10.11 -24.43 8.95
C GLN A 13 11.25 -23.69 8.25
N PRO A 14 11.96 -24.32 7.31
CA PRO A 14 12.95 -23.61 6.50
C PRO A 14 12.29 -22.34 5.93
N PRO A 15 12.98 -21.18 5.98
CA PRO A 15 12.39 -19.92 5.54
C PRO A 15 11.93 -20.09 4.10
N ASP A 16 10.64 -19.84 3.86
CA ASP A 16 10.10 -19.79 2.52
C ASP A 16 10.73 -18.57 1.83
N VAL A 17 11.75 -18.85 1.02
CA VAL A 17 12.54 -17.84 0.31
C VAL A 17 11.66 -16.99 -0.58
N LEU A 18 10.61 -17.58 -1.15
CA LEU A 18 9.67 -16.86 -2.00
C LEU A 18 8.86 -15.87 -1.17
N ALA A 19 8.35 -16.30 0.00
CA ALA A 19 7.62 -15.42 0.90
C ALA A 19 8.48 -14.24 1.42
N ASP A 20 9.74 -14.49 1.81
CA ASP A 20 10.67 -13.41 2.22
C ASP A 20 10.94 -12.43 1.06
N LEU A 21 11.11 -12.94 -0.15
CA LEU A 21 11.33 -12.12 -1.33
C LEU A 21 10.09 -11.26 -1.66
N GLN A 22 8.90 -11.85 -1.68
CA GLN A 22 7.63 -11.15 -1.90
C GLN A 22 7.45 -10.03 -0.86
N GLN A 23 7.71 -10.32 0.42
CA GLN A 23 7.63 -9.34 1.48
C GLN A 23 8.58 -8.16 1.26
N ARG A 24 9.85 -8.43 0.92
CA ARG A 24 10.83 -7.36 0.65
C ARG A 24 10.46 -6.54 -0.57
N MET A 25 10.01 -7.19 -1.66
CA MET A 25 9.57 -6.48 -2.86
C MET A 25 8.38 -5.58 -2.55
N PHE A 26 7.37 -6.10 -1.86
CA PHE A 26 6.20 -5.31 -1.45
C PHE A 26 6.61 -4.12 -0.59
N GLN A 27 7.47 -4.33 0.41
CA GLN A 27 7.95 -3.25 1.27
C GLN A 27 8.67 -2.16 0.48
N LEU A 28 9.56 -2.53 -0.44
CA LEU A 28 10.27 -1.57 -1.29
C LEU A 28 9.31 -0.77 -2.17
N ARG A 29 8.29 -1.43 -2.75
CA ARG A 29 7.23 -0.79 -3.54
C ARG A 29 6.40 0.17 -2.72
N LEU A 30 5.98 -0.25 -1.52
CA LEU A 30 5.23 0.60 -0.61
C LEU A 30 6.02 1.85 -0.21
N ILE A 31 7.32 1.69 0.13
CA ILE A 31 8.19 2.83 0.47
C ILE A 31 8.34 3.78 -0.71
N ARG A 32 8.55 3.26 -1.93
CA ARG A 32 8.60 4.07 -3.15
C ARG A 32 7.29 4.84 -3.32
N TRP A 33 6.16 4.15 -3.22
CA TRP A 33 4.84 4.76 -3.38
C TRP A 33 4.58 5.87 -2.35
N LEU A 34 4.87 5.62 -1.07
CA LEU A 34 4.74 6.59 0.03
C LEU A 34 5.61 7.84 -0.18
N ARG A 35 6.76 7.70 -0.85
CA ARG A 35 7.66 8.82 -1.18
C ARG A 35 7.32 9.52 -2.50
N GLY A 36 6.36 9.00 -3.25
CA GLY A 36 5.92 9.56 -4.52
C GLY A 36 5.22 10.91 -4.34
N VAL A 37 5.31 11.77 -5.37
CA VAL A 37 4.70 13.11 -5.38
C VAL A 37 3.37 13.07 -6.11
N GLY A 38 2.34 13.70 -5.52
CA GLY A 38 1.02 13.82 -6.11
C GLY A 38 0.32 12.48 -6.33
N TYR A 39 -0.72 12.48 -7.15
CA TYR A 39 -1.45 11.26 -7.51
C TYR A 39 -0.95 10.66 -8.83
N PRO A 40 -1.06 9.33 -8.99
CA PRO A 40 -0.87 8.67 -10.28
C PRO A 40 -1.82 9.26 -11.35
N ALA A 41 -1.31 9.47 -12.56
CA ALA A 41 -2.05 10.11 -13.64
C ALA A 41 -3.22 9.24 -14.12
N SER A 42 -3.11 7.91 -13.98
CA SER A 42 -4.18 6.97 -14.33
C SER A 42 -5.46 7.16 -13.50
N LEU A 43 -5.38 7.79 -12.31
CA LEU A 43 -6.53 8.00 -11.43
C LEU A 43 -7.31 9.30 -11.72
N ARG A 44 -6.71 10.20 -12.49
CA ARG A 44 -7.28 11.52 -12.83
C ARG A 44 -8.59 11.36 -13.59
N GLY A 45 -9.64 12.00 -13.08
CA GLY A 45 -10.98 11.98 -13.65
C GLY A 45 -11.77 10.69 -13.43
N THR A 46 -11.17 9.64 -12.88
CA THR A 46 -11.86 8.37 -12.58
C THR A 46 -12.09 8.22 -11.07
N PHE A 47 -11.01 8.30 -10.29
CA PHE A 47 -11.07 8.20 -8.82
C PHE A 47 -10.83 9.54 -8.14
N ILE A 48 -10.17 10.47 -8.84
CA ILE A 48 -9.75 11.76 -8.30
C ILE A 48 -10.26 12.83 -9.24
N SER A 49 -10.97 13.82 -8.69
CA SER A 49 -11.47 14.94 -9.50
C SER A 49 -10.30 15.69 -10.16
N GLU A 50 -10.57 16.31 -11.31
CA GLU A 50 -9.60 17.13 -12.02
C GLU A 50 -9.02 18.23 -11.11
N GLU A 51 -9.89 18.87 -10.34
CA GLU A 51 -9.56 19.95 -9.42
C GLU A 51 -8.62 19.46 -8.30
N GLU A 52 -8.93 18.33 -7.66
CA GLU A 52 -8.08 17.74 -6.63
C GLU A 52 -6.74 17.28 -7.20
N PHE A 53 -6.74 16.64 -8.37
CA PHE A 53 -5.51 16.20 -9.03
C PHE A 53 -4.57 17.39 -9.29
N VAL A 54 -5.09 18.49 -9.84
CA VAL A 54 -4.30 19.70 -10.10
C VAL A 54 -3.82 20.36 -8.81
N ALA A 55 -4.64 20.38 -7.76
CA ALA A 55 -4.29 20.93 -6.46
C ALA A 55 -3.17 20.14 -5.76
N GLN A 56 -3.18 18.81 -5.89
CA GLN A 56 -2.28 17.91 -5.16
C GLN A 56 -1.10 17.38 -5.99
N LYS A 57 -1.02 17.66 -7.31
CA LYS A 57 0.01 17.10 -8.21
C LYS A 57 1.46 17.29 -7.74
N ASN A 58 1.75 18.33 -6.97
CA ASN A 58 3.08 18.65 -6.46
C ASN A 58 3.22 18.41 -4.95
N ASN A 59 2.21 17.82 -4.30
CA ASN A 59 2.25 17.55 -2.87
C ASN A 59 3.01 16.23 -2.62
N PRO A 60 4.18 16.26 -1.96
CA PRO A 60 4.95 15.05 -1.64
C PRO A 60 4.34 14.23 -0.50
N LEU A 61 3.36 14.78 0.23
CA LEU A 61 2.79 14.14 1.42
C LEU A 61 1.45 13.47 1.15
N ILE A 62 0.76 13.81 0.05
CA ILE A 62 -0.64 13.40 -0.16
C ILE A 62 -0.86 11.89 -0.07
N ARG A 63 0.07 11.08 -0.58
CA ARG A 63 -0.03 9.61 -0.52
C ARG A 63 0.12 9.09 0.91
N ALA A 64 1.09 9.61 1.66
CA ALA A 64 1.31 9.26 3.05
C ALA A 64 0.15 9.72 3.94
N GLU A 65 -0.37 10.93 3.72
CA GLU A 65 -1.55 11.46 4.42
C GLU A 65 -2.77 10.57 4.19
N ARG A 66 -3.06 10.19 2.93
CA ARG A 66 -4.17 9.28 2.60
C ARG A 66 -3.99 7.90 3.22
N PHE A 67 -2.78 7.36 3.16
CA PHE A 67 -2.45 6.07 3.77
C PHE A 67 -2.70 6.08 5.29
N LEU A 68 -2.18 7.09 5.99
CA LEU A 68 -2.36 7.23 7.43
C LEU A 68 -3.82 7.48 7.80
N TYR A 69 -4.51 8.32 7.04
CA TYR A 69 -5.93 8.58 7.26
C TYR A 69 -6.75 7.30 7.14
N THR A 70 -6.51 6.46 6.12
CA THR A 70 -7.19 5.17 6.01
C THR A 70 -6.86 4.23 7.16
N LEU A 71 -5.62 4.23 7.68
CA LEU A 71 -5.25 3.36 8.78
C LEU A 71 -5.79 3.77 10.14
N THR A 72 -5.98 5.07 10.36
CA THR A 72 -6.18 5.63 11.70
C THR A 72 -7.46 6.46 11.82
N GLU A 73 -8.11 6.76 10.70
CA GLU A 73 -9.17 7.76 10.56
C GLU A 73 -8.75 9.16 11.08
N MET A 74 -7.44 9.41 11.18
CA MET A 74 -6.87 10.66 11.67
C MET A 74 -5.90 11.25 10.64
N LEU A 75 -5.97 12.57 10.46
CA LEU A 75 -5.02 13.32 9.63
C LEU A 75 -3.72 13.68 10.37
N VAL A 76 -3.64 13.33 11.66
CA VAL A 76 -2.49 13.62 12.52
C VAL A 76 -1.72 12.34 12.79
N LEU A 77 -0.40 12.41 12.67
CA LEU A 77 0.48 11.32 13.09
C LEU A 77 0.35 11.11 14.60
N PRO A 78 0.31 9.85 15.07
CA PRO A 78 0.45 9.56 16.48
C PRO A 78 1.74 10.19 17.03
N LEU A 79 1.65 10.82 18.21
CA LEU A 79 2.81 11.42 18.89
C LEU A 79 3.84 10.38 19.33
N ASP A 80 3.46 9.12 19.33
CA ASP A 80 4.31 8.00 19.69
C ASP A 80 5.36 7.75 18.58
N ALA A 81 6.62 8.03 18.89
CA ALA A 81 7.74 7.76 17.98
C ALA A 81 7.96 6.27 17.70
N SER A 82 7.34 5.37 18.47
CA SER A 82 7.32 3.93 18.24
C SER A 82 6.11 3.44 17.45
N PHE A 83 5.25 4.36 16.99
CA PHE A 83 4.12 4.02 16.15
C PHE A 83 4.59 3.27 14.90
N ASN A 84 3.96 2.13 14.69
CA ASN A 84 4.16 1.28 13.54
C ASN A 84 2.81 0.71 13.12
N PHE A 85 2.68 0.41 11.84
CA PHE A 85 1.59 -0.39 11.31
C PHE A 85 2.17 -1.74 10.87
N THR A 86 1.34 -2.77 10.92
CA THR A 86 1.73 -4.10 10.46
C THR A 86 1.07 -4.38 9.13
N VAL A 87 1.85 -4.83 8.15
CA VAL A 87 1.32 -5.35 6.90
C VAL A 87 1.43 -6.87 6.95
N PHE A 88 0.28 -7.55 6.88
CA PHE A 88 0.21 -8.99 6.88
C PHE A 88 -0.02 -9.50 5.45
N LEU A 89 1.00 -10.11 4.87
CA LEU A 89 0.91 -10.73 3.54
C LEU A 89 0.47 -12.19 3.69
N TYR A 90 -0.53 -12.61 2.93
CA TYR A 90 -1.00 -14.00 2.96
C TYR A 90 -1.39 -14.48 1.56
N GLN A 91 -1.19 -15.76 1.27
CA GLN A 91 -1.58 -16.36 -0.01
C GLN A 91 -3.10 -16.42 -0.14
N ASP A 92 -3.67 -15.81 -1.18
CA ASP A 92 -5.09 -15.91 -1.46
C ASP A 92 -5.41 -17.26 -2.11
N THR A 93 -6.06 -18.14 -1.34
CA THR A 93 -6.49 -19.46 -1.81
C THR A 93 -7.87 -19.45 -2.47
N SER A 94 -8.45 -18.27 -2.75
CA SER A 94 -9.74 -18.15 -3.41
C SER A 94 -9.69 -18.82 -4.80
N GLN A 95 -10.64 -19.72 -5.05
CA GLN A 95 -10.80 -20.43 -6.34
C GLN A 95 -11.75 -19.70 -7.30
N GLU A 96 -12.07 -18.44 -7.02
CA GLU A 96 -12.97 -17.66 -7.87
C GLU A 96 -12.32 -17.41 -9.23
N ALA A 97 -13.05 -17.74 -10.31
CA ALA A 97 -12.56 -17.58 -11.67
C ALA A 97 -12.21 -16.10 -11.94
N GLY A 98 -10.91 -15.82 -12.11
CA GLY A 98 -10.38 -14.48 -12.37
C GLY A 98 -10.04 -13.65 -11.14
N ALA A 99 -10.18 -14.16 -9.91
CA ALA A 99 -9.70 -13.47 -8.71
C ALA A 99 -8.17 -13.39 -8.66
N GLN A 100 -7.49 -14.40 -9.19
CA GLN A 100 -6.03 -14.48 -9.21
C GLN A 100 -5.39 -13.44 -10.16
N SER A 101 -6.10 -13.02 -11.21
CA SER A 101 -5.60 -12.09 -12.24
C SER A 101 -6.04 -10.64 -12.05
N ARG A 102 -6.72 -10.32 -10.94
CA ARG A 102 -7.20 -8.96 -10.63
C ARG A 102 -6.41 -8.37 -9.45
N PRO A 103 -6.34 -7.03 -9.35
CA PRO A 103 -5.78 -6.39 -8.17
C PRO A 103 -6.51 -6.86 -6.90
N PRO A 104 -5.79 -7.34 -5.87
CA PRO A 104 -6.40 -7.75 -4.62
C PRO A 104 -6.91 -6.52 -3.84
N LYS A 105 -7.97 -6.70 -3.06
CA LYS A 105 -8.46 -5.66 -2.15
C LYS A 105 -7.71 -5.70 -0.83
N LEU A 106 -7.41 -4.53 -0.28
CA LEU A 106 -6.82 -4.40 1.04
C LEU A 106 -7.91 -4.52 2.12
N ASN A 107 -7.62 -5.25 3.19
CA ASN A 107 -8.47 -5.26 4.38
C ASN A 107 -7.76 -4.51 5.51
N PHE A 108 -8.37 -3.41 5.96
CA PHE A 108 -7.85 -2.56 7.01
C PHE A 108 -8.47 -2.96 8.35
N HIS A 109 -7.63 -3.10 9.37
CA HIS A 109 -8.03 -3.35 10.74
C HIS A 109 -7.63 -2.15 11.60
N ASP A 110 -8.45 -1.11 11.56
CA ASP A 110 -8.15 0.22 12.10
C ASP A 110 -7.78 0.17 13.60
N CYS A 111 -8.47 -0.68 14.38
CA CYS A 111 -8.24 -0.85 15.82
C CYS A 111 -6.85 -1.38 16.18
N VAL A 112 -6.15 -2.05 15.26
CA VAL A 112 -4.84 -2.68 15.50
C VAL A 112 -3.77 -2.19 14.53
N THR A 113 -4.11 -1.24 13.65
CA THR A 113 -3.19 -0.68 12.65
C THR A 113 -2.56 -1.79 11.78
N VAL A 114 -3.37 -2.79 11.42
CA VAL A 114 -2.98 -3.92 10.58
C VAL A 114 -3.62 -3.77 9.20
N VAL A 115 -2.86 -4.05 8.15
CA VAL A 115 -3.36 -4.18 6.77
C VAL A 115 -3.11 -5.59 6.30
N ASP A 116 -4.17 -6.30 5.95
CA ASP A 116 -4.05 -7.60 5.31
C ASP A 116 -3.99 -7.40 3.79
N VAL A 117 -2.94 -7.96 3.17
CA VAL A 117 -2.70 -7.91 1.73
C VAL A 117 -2.72 -9.34 1.19
N PRO A 118 -3.74 -9.69 0.39
CA PRO A 118 -3.76 -10.96 -0.32
C PRO A 118 -2.66 -10.97 -1.40
N LEU A 119 -1.87 -12.04 -1.42
CA LEU A 119 -0.93 -12.36 -2.49
C LEU A 119 -1.64 -13.27 -3.49
N ASN A 120 -1.72 -12.80 -4.73
CA ASN A 120 -2.26 -13.53 -5.88
C ASN A 120 -1.32 -13.35 -7.09
N GLU A 121 -1.64 -14.03 -8.20
CA GLU A 121 -0.83 -13.96 -9.42
C GLU A 121 -0.64 -12.52 -9.93
N TRP A 122 -1.68 -11.68 -9.84
CA TRP A 122 -1.57 -10.27 -10.20
C TRP A 122 -0.53 -9.53 -9.36
N MET A 123 -0.55 -9.73 -8.03
CA MET A 123 0.42 -9.11 -7.12
C MET A 123 1.84 -9.53 -7.47
N ASP A 124 2.07 -10.82 -7.74
CA ASP A 124 3.39 -11.33 -8.14
C ASP A 124 3.92 -10.63 -9.40
N ASN A 125 3.06 -10.48 -10.41
CA ASN A 125 3.42 -9.79 -11.65
C ASN A 125 3.78 -8.33 -11.40
N VAL A 126 3.01 -7.63 -10.56
CA VAL A 126 3.23 -6.21 -10.26
C VAL A 126 4.46 -5.98 -9.38
N LEU A 127 4.75 -6.87 -8.43
CA LEU A 127 5.97 -6.81 -7.63
C LEU A 127 7.23 -6.98 -8.50
N LEU A 128 7.14 -7.79 -9.56
CA LEU A 128 8.22 -8.04 -10.53
C LEU A 128 8.32 -6.99 -11.66
N GLN A 129 7.31 -6.13 -11.85
CA GLN A 129 7.31 -5.10 -12.89
C GLN A 129 8.52 -4.17 -12.76
N PRO A 130 9.33 -3.90 -13.79
CA PRO A 130 10.46 -2.98 -13.67
C PRO A 130 10.06 -1.63 -13.06
N ALA A 131 10.86 -1.15 -12.10
CA ALA A 131 10.62 0.11 -11.39
C ALA A 131 11.94 0.88 -11.32
N ASP A 132 12.11 1.84 -12.22
CA ASP A 132 13.19 2.80 -12.10
C ASP A 132 12.83 3.76 -10.96
N PHE A 133 13.62 3.75 -9.88
CA PHE A 133 13.40 4.62 -8.72
C PHE A 133 13.57 6.11 -9.08
N ASP A 134 14.28 6.40 -10.16
CA ASP A 134 14.70 7.74 -10.54
C ASP A 134 13.82 8.40 -11.62
N ASP A 135 13.13 7.62 -12.46
CA ASP A 135 12.42 8.16 -13.64
C ASP A 135 11.02 8.72 -13.31
N GLY A 136 10.57 8.57 -12.06
CA GLY A 136 9.25 9.04 -11.62
C GLY A 136 8.06 8.39 -12.35
N ALA A 137 8.33 7.41 -13.22
CA ALA A 137 7.32 6.70 -13.99
C ALA A 137 6.37 5.95 -13.05
N GLU A 138 5.08 6.08 -13.32
CA GLU A 138 4.02 5.39 -12.60
C GLU A 138 4.06 3.89 -12.89
N THR A 139 3.99 3.08 -11.84
CA THR A 139 3.84 1.61 -11.95
C THR A 139 2.41 1.17 -11.69
N GLU A 140 2.06 -0.06 -12.05
CA GLU A 140 0.74 -0.62 -11.74
C GLU A 140 0.51 -0.72 -10.23
N PHE A 141 1.58 -0.94 -9.46
CA PHE A 141 1.55 -0.89 -8.00
C PHE A 141 1.13 0.50 -7.49
N ASP A 142 1.67 1.56 -8.09
CA ASP A 142 1.38 2.94 -7.67
C ASP A 142 -0.09 3.28 -7.91
N ALA A 143 -0.61 2.92 -9.08
CA ALA A 143 -2.00 3.11 -9.45
C ALA A 143 -2.95 2.33 -8.53
N TRP A 144 -2.65 1.04 -8.30
CA TRP A 144 -3.46 0.18 -7.43
C TRP A 144 -3.49 0.70 -5.99
N MET A 145 -2.33 0.92 -5.36
CA MET A 145 -2.28 1.44 -4.00
C MET A 145 -3.05 2.75 -3.87
N SER A 146 -2.81 3.72 -4.76
CA SER A 146 -3.55 4.98 -4.71
C SER A 146 -5.05 4.81 -4.96
N SER A 147 -5.48 3.83 -5.75
CA SER A 147 -6.91 3.56 -5.97
C SER A 147 -7.61 3.05 -4.70
N GLU A 148 -6.94 2.20 -3.90
CA GLU A 148 -7.49 1.67 -2.65
C GLU A 148 -7.76 2.79 -1.62
N PHE A 149 -6.91 3.82 -1.59
CA PHE A 149 -7.06 4.95 -0.66
C PHE A 149 -7.91 6.10 -1.19
N SER A 150 -8.17 6.16 -2.50
CA SER A 150 -8.99 7.22 -3.10
C SER A 150 -10.48 6.99 -2.90
N LEU A 151 -10.90 5.73 -2.73
CA LEU A 151 -12.31 5.34 -2.64
C LEU A 151 -12.98 5.62 -1.28
N GLN A 152 -12.21 5.91 -0.23
CA GLN A 152 -12.75 6.03 1.13
C GLN A 152 -13.12 7.46 1.54
N GLY A 153 -12.75 8.48 0.75
CA GLY A 153 -12.99 9.89 1.10
C GLY A 153 -14.38 10.45 0.80
N GLY A 154 -15.26 9.71 0.12
CA GLY A 154 -16.46 10.26 -0.52
C GLY A 154 -17.81 10.00 0.14
N ASP A 155 -17.96 8.97 0.99
CA ASP A 155 -19.31 8.42 1.27
C ASP A 155 -19.56 7.97 2.72
N TYR A 156 -18.93 8.60 3.71
CA TYR A 156 -19.27 8.33 5.12
C TYR A 156 -20.66 8.85 5.55
N ASN A 157 -21.42 9.48 4.65
CA ASN A 157 -22.78 9.98 4.91
C ASN A 157 -23.91 9.14 4.25
N SER A 158 -23.63 7.95 3.73
CA SER A 158 -24.64 7.14 3.02
C SER A 158 -24.78 5.68 3.50
N ARG A 159 -24.30 5.35 4.72
CA ARG A 159 -24.63 4.07 5.39
C ARG A 159 -25.49 4.28 6.63
#